data_AF-A0A357N1E9-F1
#
_entry.id   AF-A0A357N1E9-F1
#
_cell.length_a   1.000
_cell.length_b   1.000
_cell.length_c   1.000
_cell.angle_alpha   90.00
_cell.angle_beta   90.00
_cell.angle_gamma   90.00
#
_symmetry.space_group_name_H-M   'P 1'
#
loop_
_entity.id
_entity.type
_entity.pdbx_description
1 polymer ?
#
loop_
_entity_poly.entity_id
_entity_poly.type
_entity_poly.pdbx_seq_one_letter_code
_entity_poly.pdbx_strand_id
1 'polypeptide(L)' 'ANAIGDGTTALGGGAVAIAAQATAVGYNSLATGENASAVGTNAQASGSDSAALGSGAVASETSTTATGAGAQATAVY' A
#
# COMPACT_ATOMS: atom_id res chain seq x y z
N ALA A 1 -12.39 3.64 -6.21
CA ALA A 1 -11.77 2.94 -5.09
C ALA A 1 -12.42 1.57 -4.94
N ASN A 2 -11.64 0.52 -4.68
CA ASN A 2 -12.09 -0.85 -4.47
C ASN A 2 -11.49 -1.36 -3.16
N ALA A 3 -12.32 -1.51 -2.13
CA ALA A 3 -11.97 -2.10 -0.85
C ALA A 3 -12.49 -3.55 -0.87
N ILE A 4 -11.61 -4.52 -1.11
CA ILE A 4 -11.97 -5.92 -1.40
C ILE A 4 -11.80 -6.79 -0.14
N GLY A 5 -10.76 -6.57 0.66
CA GLY A 5 -10.49 -7.35 1.86
C GLY A 5 -11.34 -6.93 3.06
N ASP A 6 -11.44 -7.81 4.05
CA ASP A 6 -12.13 -7.52 5.32
C ASP A 6 -11.46 -6.36 6.07
N GLY A 7 -12.26 -5.38 6.52
CA GLY A 7 -11.75 -4.22 7.25
C GLY A 7 -10.86 -3.29 6.43
N THR A 8 -10.89 -3.38 5.10
CA THR A 8 -10.06 -2.53 4.23
C THR A 8 -10.58 -1.11 4.09
N THR A 9 -9.66 -0.19 3.77
CA THR A 9 -10.00 1.18 3.39
C THR A 9 -9.43 1.46 2.00
N ALA A 10 -10.27 1.92 1.06
CA ALA A 10 -9.81 2.40 -0.24
C ALA A 10 -10.38 3.79 -0.51
N LEU A 11 -9.52 4.80 -0.69
CA LEU A 11 -9.90 6.19 -0.93
C LEU A 11 -9.14 6.78 -2.11
N GLY A 12 -9.86 7.21 -3.15
CA GLY A 12 -9.29 7.81 -4.36
C GLY A 12 -9.72 7.12 -5.65
N GLY A 13 -9.56 7.83 -6.78
CA GLY A 13 -9.81 7.29 -8.11
C GLY A 13 -8.83 6.15 -8.40
N GLY A 14 -9.34 4.93 -8.63
CA GLY A 14 -8.49 3.76 -8.88
C GLY A 14 -7.76 3.16 -7.67
N ALA A 15 -7.94 3.67 -6.45
CA ALA A 15 -7.37 3.04 -5.24
C ALA A 15 -7.89 1.60 -5.08
N VAL A 16 -7.03 0.64 -4.72
CA VAL A 16 -7.38 -0.78 -4.51
C VAL A 16 -6.73 -1.30 -3.23
N ALA A 17 -7.53 -1.80 -2.29
CA ALA A 17 -7.09 -2.51 -1.10
C ALA A 17 -7.61 -3.95 -1.14
N ILE A 18 -6.72 -4.95 -1.21
CA ILE A 18 -7.07 -6.35 -1.51
C ILE A 18 -7.09 -7.23 -0.27
N ALA A 19 -6.03 -7.19 0.55
CA ALA A 19 -5.90 -8.08 1.71
C ALA A 19 -6.59 -7.51 2.95
N ALA A 20 -6.81 -8.36 3.97
CA ALA A 20 -7.45 -7.94 5.21
C ALA A 20 -6.70 -6.77 5.87
N GLN A 21 -7.46 -5.80 6.39
CA GLN A 21 -6.94 -4.59 7.08
C GLN A 21 -6.04 -3.70 6.21
N ALA A 22 -5.98 -3.95 4.89
CA ALA A 22 -5.20 -3.11 3.98
C ALA A 22 -5.83 -1.73 3.79
N THR A 23 -4.98 -0.71 3.67
CA THR A 23 -5.38 0.68 3.48
C THR A 23 -4.73 1.24 2.21
N ALA A 24 -5.53 1.64 1.23
CA ALA A 24 -5.09 2.26 -0.01
C ALA A 24 -5.69 3.68 -0.14
N VAL A 25 -4.86 4.72 -0.07
CA VAL A 25 -5.30 6.12 -0.12
C VAL A 25 -4.51 6.89 -1.17
N GLY A 26 -5.16 7.33 -2.25
CA GLY A 26 -4.54 8.06 -3.35
C GLY A 26 -5.11 7.67 -4.72
N TYR A 27 -4.74 8.41 -5.76
CA TYR A 27 -5.07 7.99 -7.13
C TYR A 27 -4.24 6.76 -7.48
N ASN A 28 -4.90 5.67 -7.86
CA ASN A 28 -4.25 4.42 -8.28
C ASN A 28 -3.30 3.83 -7.21
N SER A 29 -3.57 4.05 -5.93
CA SER A 29 -2.85 3.38 -4.83
C SER A 29 -3.25 1.90 -4.73
N LEU A 30 -2.32 1.04 -4.33
CA LEU A 30 -2.51 -0.41 -4.30
C LEU A 30 -1.95 -0.98 -3.00
N ALA A 31 -2.82 -1.54 -2.16
CA ALA A 31 -2.43 -2.26 -0.95
C ALA A 31 -2.85 -3.72 -1.07
N THR A 32 -1.90 -4.63 -1.26
CA THR A 32 -2.16 -6.07 -1.45
C THR A 32 -1.66 -6.96 -0.33
N GLY A 33 -0.81 -6.45 0.55
CA GLY A 33 -0.36 -7.18 1.75
C GLY A 33 -1.39 -7.08 2.88
N GLU A 34 -1.46 -8.11 3.73
CA GLU A 34 -2.26 -8.04 4.95
C GLU A 34 -1.73 -6.91 5.84
N ASN A 35 -2.64 -6.10 6.42
CA ASN A 35 -2.27 -4.93 7.23
C ASN A 35 -1.43 -3.87 6.48
N ALA A 36 -1.32 -3.96 5.15
CA ALA A 36 -0.47 -3.08 4.37
C ALA A 36 -1.11 -1.70 4.17
N SER A 37 -0.29 -0.65 4.17
CA SER A 37 -0.74 0.74 3.99
C SER A 37 -0.07 1.39 2.79
N ALA A 38 -0.82 1.65 1.72
CA ALA A 38 -0.38 2.39 0.54
C ALA A 38 -1.02 3.79 0.50
N VAL A 39 -0.25 4.82 0.85
CA VAL A 39 -0.73 6.22 0.92
C VAL A 39 0.07 7.09 -0.06
N GLY A 40 -0.59 7.55 -1.11
CA GLY A 40 -0.02 8.40 -2.16
C GLY A 40 -0.48 7.98 -3.57
N THR A 41 -0.32 8.87 -4.55
CA THR A 41 -0.60 8.56 -5.95
C THR A 41 0.35 7.48 -6.46
N ASN A 42 -0.16 6.35 -6.94
CA ASN A 42 0.60 5.16 -7.36
C ASN A 42 1.45 4.51 -6.24
N ALA A 43 1.12 4.73 -4.96
CA ALA A 43 1.77 4.00 -3.87
C ALA A 43 1.42 2.51 -3.91
N GLN A 44 2.38 1.63 -3.65
CA GLN A 44 2.21 0.18 -3.70
C GLN A 44 2.75 -0.47 -2.42
N ALA A 45 1.88 -1.06 -1.61
CA ALA A 45 2.24 -1.80 -0.40
C ALA A 45 1.80 -3.26 -0.55
N SER A 46 2.75 -4.14 -0.87
CA SER A 46 2.48 -5.54 -1.23
C SER A 46 2.96 -6.55 -0.20
N GLY A 47 3.90 -6.17 0.68
CA GLY A 47 4.31 -7.02 1.81
C GLY A 47 3.29 -7.00 2.94
N SER A 48 3.19 -8.10 3.71
CA SER A 48 2.39 -8.10 4.95
C SER A 48 3.00 -7.14 5.96
N ASP A 49 2.17 -6.40 6.70
CA ASP A 49 2.60 -5.33 7.62
C ASP A 49 3.52 -4.27 6.99
N SER A 50 3.39 -4.06 5.66
CA SER A 50 4.21 -3.08 4.93
C SER A 50 3.55 -1.71 4.84
N ALA A 51 4.35 -0.66 4.69
CA ALA A 51 3.85 0.71 4.52
C ALA A 51 4.57 1.43 3.37
N ALA A 52 3.83 1.83 2.34
CA ALA A 52 4.30 2.66 1.24
C ALA A 52 3.66 4.04 1.34
N LEU A 53 4.42 5.03 1.82
CA LEU A 53 3.96 6.38 2.14
C LEU A 53 4.65 7.40 1.23
N GLY A 54 4.00 7.79 0.14
CA GLY A 54 4.51 8.75 -0.85
C GLY A 54 4.01 8.45 -2.26
N SER A 55 4.05 9.45 -3.15
CA SER A 55 3.71 9.21 -4.55
C SER A 55 4.73 8.26 -5.19
N GLY A 56 4.27 7.13 -5.72
CA GLY A 56 5.12 6.11 -6.31
C GLY A 56 6.00 5.35 -5.30
N ALA A 57 5.71 5.44 -4.00
CA ALA A 57 6.43 4.64 -3.00
C ALA A 57 6.08 3.15 -3.16
N VAL A 58 7.06 2.26 -2.95
CA VAL A 58 6.91 0.81 -3.09
C VAL A 58 7.47 0.10 -1.87
N ALA A 59 6.63 -0.60 -1.13
CA ALA A 59 7.01 -1.50 -0.03
C ALA A 59 6.56 -2.92 -0.39
N SER A 60 7.47 -3.74 -0.90
CA SER A 60 7.14 -5.05 -1.48
C SER A 60 7.34 -6.21 -0.52
N GLU A 61 8.12 -6.03 0.53
CA GLU A 61 8.52 -7.09 1.46
C GLU A 61 7.82 -6.98 2.80
N THR A 62 7.70 -8.10 3.51
CA THR A 62 7.05 -8.18 4.83
C THR A 62 7.72 -7.25 5.84
N SER A 63 6.91 -6.53 6.62
CA SER A 63 7.34 -5.59 7.66
C SER A 63 8.26 -4.47 7.18
N THR A 64 8.20 -4.09 5.89
CA THR A 64 9.00 -3.00 5.34
C THR A 64 8.25 -1.67 5.28
N THR A 65 8.98 -0.56 5.33
CA THR A 65 8.42 0.78 5.21
C THR A 65 9.20 1.60 4.19
N ALA A 66 8.50 2.05 3.14
CA ALA A 66 9.01 2.97 2.14
C ALA A 66 8.34 4.34 2.31
N THR A 67 9.08 5.32 2.81
CA THR A 67 8.57 6.68 3.06
C THR A 67 9.28 7.70 2.18
N GLY A 68 8.52 8.44 1.39
CA GLY A 68 9.01 9.44 0.43
C GLY A 68 8.51 9.19 -0.99
N ALA A 69 8.47 10.22 -1.82
CA ALA A 69 8.11 10.07 -3.23
C ALA A 69 9.14 9.21 -3.96
N GLY A 70 8.71 8.11 -4.57
CA GLY A 70 9.58 7.15 -5.24
C GLY A 70 10.45 6.29 -4.31
N ALA A 71 10.20 6.30 -2.99
CA ALA A 71 10.93 5.45 -2.05
C ALA A 71 10.67 3.96 -2.33
N GLN A 72 11.67 3.12 -2.15
CA GLN A 72 11.56 1.67 -2.38
C GLN A 72 12.12 0.90 -1.18
N ALA A 73 11.30 0.03 -0.61
CA ALA A 73 11.67 -0.91 0.44
C ALA A 73 11.35 -2.34 -0.06
N THR A 74 12.36 -2.96 -0.68
CA THR A 74 12.24 -4.24 -1.38
C THR A 74 13.26 -5.28 -0.87
N ALA A 75 13.84 -5.05 0.31
CA ALA A 75 14.82 -5.94 0.90
C ALA A 75 14.17 -6.83 1.97
N VAL A 76 14.50 -8.13 1.94
CA VAL A 76 14.11 -9.11 2.95
C VAL A 76 15.17 -9.10 4.05
N TYR A 77 14.76 -9.19 5.32
CA TYR A 77 15.68 -9.33 6.46
C TYR A 77 16.28 -10.75 6.52
#